data_AF-P59847-F1
#
_entry.id   AF-P59847-F1
#
_cell.length_a   1.000
_cell.length_b   1.000
_cell.length_c   1.000
_cell.angle_alpha   90.00
_cell.angle_beta   90.00
_cell.angle_gamma   90.00
#
_symmetry.space_group_name_H-M   'P 1'
#
loop_
_entity.id
_entity.type
_entity.pdbx_description
1 polymer ?
#
loop_
_entity_poly.entity_id
_entity_poly.type
_entity_poly.pdbx_seq_one_letter_code
_entity_poly.pdbx_strand_id
1 'polypeptide(L)' 'TVIDVKCTSPKQCLPPCKAQFGIRAGAKCMNGKCKCYPH' A
#
# COMPACT_ATOMS: atom_id res chain seq x y z
N THR A 1 6.78 4.48 0.66
CA THR A 1 6.40 4.69 2.07
C THR A 1 5.77 3.44 2.65
N VAL A 2 6.35 2.87 3.72
CA VAL A 2 5.67 1.78 4.46
C VAL A 2 4.58 2.41 5.31
N ILE A 3 3.36 1.88 5.25
CA ILE A 3 2.22 2.29 6.07
C ILE A 3 1.92 1.19 7.08
N ASP A 4 1.42 1.54 8.27
CA ASP A 4 1.08 0.59 9.33
C ASP A 4 -0.26 -0.12 9.07
N VAL A 5 -0.48 -0.53 7.82
CA VAL A 5 -1.62 -1.36 7.44
C VAL A 5 -1.13 -2.79 7.32
N LYS A 6 -1.70 -3.67 8.16
CA LYS A 6 -1.43 -5.10 8.07
C LYS A 6 -1.99 -5.65 6.77
N CYS A 7 -1.22 -6.51 6.12
CA CYS A 7 -1.62 -7.15 4.88
C CYS A 7 -1.13 -8.59 4.82
N THR A 8 -1.91 -9.42 4.12
CA THR A 8 -1.52 -10.75 3.66
C THR A 8 -1.32 -10.75 2.15
N SER A 9 -1.91 -9.78 1.44
CA SER A 9 -1.80 -9.64 -0.01
C SER A 9 -1.55 -8.17 -0.43
N PRO A 10 -0.73 -7.92 -1.46
CA PRO A 10 -0.53 -6.58 -2.03
C PRO A 10 -1.83 -5.84 -2.40
N LYS A 11 -2.88 -6.58 -2.79
CA LYS A 11 -4.17 -6.00 -3.17
C LYS A 11 -4.86 -5.27 -2.01
N GLN A 12 -4.67 -5.73 -0.77
CA GLN A 12 -5.22 -5.06 0.43
C GLN A 12 -4.58 -3.68 0.67
N CYS A 13 -3.36 -3.48 0.16
CA CYS A 13 -2.64 -2.23 0.28
C CYS A 13 -2.99 -1.22 -0.80
N LEU A 14 -3.57 -1.65 -1.94
CA LEU A 14 -3.91 -0.74 -3.04
C LEU A 14 -4.93 0.32 -2.62
N PRO A 15 -6.08 0.00 -1.98
CA PRO A 15 -7.02 1.01 -1.52
C PRO A 15 -6.43 2.07 -0.58
N PRO A 16 -5.74 1.71 0.52
CA PRO A 16 -5.18 2.71 1.43
C PRO A 16 -4.04 3.52 0.78
N CYS A 17 -3.19 2.89 -0.03
CA CYS A 17 -2.15 3.61 -0.74
C CYS A 17 -2.73 4.59 -1.76
N LYS A 18 -3.80 4.22 -2.47
CA LYS A 18 -4.47 5.11 -3.42
C LYS A 18 -5.22 6.25 -2.75
N ALA A 19 -5.84 5.99 -1.61
CA ALA A 19 -6.50 7.03 -0.81
C ALA A 19 -5.51 8.10 -0.31
N GLN A 20 -4.28 7.69 0.03
CA GLN A 20 -3.28 8.60 0.60
C GLN A 20 -2.39 9.29 -0.46
N PHE A 21 -1.99 8.57 -1.52
CA PHE A 21 -1.02 9.06 -2.52
C PHE A 21 -1.64 9.28 -3.91
N GLY A 22 -2.94 9.07 -4.08
CA GLY A 22 -3.66 9.22 -5.34
C GLY A 22 -3.76 7.91 -6.15
N ILE A 23 -4.58 7.94 -7.20
CA ILE A 23 -4.99 6.72 -7.93
C ILE A 23 -3.82 5.96 -8.60
N ARG A 24 -2.71 6.67 -8.88
CA ARG A 24 -1.49 6.12 -9.49
C ARG A 24 -0.54 5.48 -8.47
N ALA A 25 -0.87 5.56 -7.18
CA ALA A 25 -0.05 4.96 -6.14
C ALA A 25 0.04 3.44 -6.32
N GLY A 26 1.28 2.96 -6.44
CA GLY A 26 1.57 1.53 -6.35
C GLY A 26 1.46 1.06 -4.90
N ALA A 27 1.19 -0.22 -4.70
CA ALA A 27 1.21 -0.83 -3.38
C ALA A 27 1.81 -2.24 -3.43
N LYS A 28 2.60 -2.59 -2.41
CA LYS A 28 3.07 -3.95 -2.13
C LYS A 28 2.75 -4.30 -0.69
N CYS A 29 2.69 -5.60 -0.42
CA CYS A 29 2.70 -6.13 0.94
C CYS A 29 4.09 -6.72 1.20
N MET A 30 4.79 -6.28 2.23
CA MET A 30 6.09 -6.82 2.64
C MET A 30 6.13 -7.01 4.15
N ASN A 31 6.54 -8.21 4.57
CA ASN A 31 6.64 -8.60 5.98
C ASN A 31 5.36 -8.33 6.80
N GLY A 32 4.20 -8.58 6.21
CA GLY A 32 2.90 -8.36 6.84
C GLY A 32 2.44 -6.90 6.89
N LYS A 33 3.17 -5.95 6.30
CA LYS A 33 2.81 -4.52 6.25
C LYS A 33 2.76 -3.99 4.82
N CYS A 34 1.86 -3.03 4.59
CA CYS A 34 1.72 -2.37 3.31
C CYS A 34 2.86 -1.39 3.05
N LYS A 35 3.39 -1.41 1.83
CA LYS A 35 4.33 -0.42 1.30
C LYS A 35 3.74 0.23 0.06
N CYS A 36 3.46 1.52 0.17
CA CYS A 36 3.00 2.36 -0.93
C CYS A 36 4.17 2.93 -1.73
N TYR A 37 3.94 3.14 -3.01
CA TYR A 37 4.84 3.81 -3.93
C TYR A 37 4.08 4.98 -4.55
N PRO A 38 4.18 6.20 -3.98
CA PRO A 38 3.71 7.39 -4.69
C PRO A 38 4.48 7.50 -6.01
N HIS A 39 3.75 7.74 -7.10
CA HIS A 39 4.30 8.02 -8.42
C HIS A 39 4.10 9.50 -8.74
#